data_AF-A0A538HGC1-F1
#
_entry.id   AF-A0A538HGC1-F1
#
_cell.length_a   1.000
_cell.length_b   1.000
_cell.length_c   1.000
_cell.angle_alpha   90.00
_cell.angle_beta   90.00
_cell.angle_gamma   90.00
#
_symmetry.space_group_name_H-M   'P 1'
#
loop_
_entity.id
_entity.type
_entity.pdbx_description
1 polymer ?
#
loop_
_entity_poly.entity_id
_entity_poly.type
_entity_poly.pdbx_seq_one_letter_code
_entity_poly.pdbx_strand_id
1 'polypeptide(L)'
;MVCAPEAQKHLASVLGVSSTAVETPTWVDHLYSCRYDYADGAMTLSVKELSSKAQTSAYFDSLRTQFGKKRPVVGLGQGAFVTTNGSVVVRKDYKVLLVDTSGLPARFGPFSANRAKTAIDVGVTVLGCWTGA
;
A
#
# COMPACT_ATOMS: atom_id res chain seq x y z
N MET A 1 -12.98 2.05 -0.59
CA MET A 1 -11.94 1.98 -1.65
C MET A 1 -10.70 2.74 -1.20
N VAL A 2 -9.50 2.31 -1.61
CA VAL A 2 -8.22 2.85 -1.08
C VAL A 2 -7.98 4.33 -1.36
N CYS A 3 -8.66 4.92 -2.35
CA CYS A 3 -8.52 6.33 -2.72
C CYS A 3 -9.69 7.22 -2.24
N ALA A 4 -10.69 6.61 -1.59
CA ALA A 4 -11.91 7.32 -1.19
C ALA A 4 -11.64 8.32 -0.05
N PRO A 5 -12.44 9.39 0.08
CA PRO A 5 -12.26 10.39 1.14
C PRO A 5 -12.19 9.81 2.57
N GLU A 6 -12.91 8.72 2.83
CA GLU A 6 -12.83 8.01 4.11
C GLU A 6 -11.43 7.41 4.36
N ALA A 7 -10.85 6.73 3.36
CA ALA A 7 -9.50 6.20 3.45
C ALA A 7 -8.49 7.33 3.65
N GLN A 8 -8.63 8.44 2.93
CA GLN A 8 -7.77 9.62 3.10
C GLN A 8 -7.78 10.13 4.55
N LYS A 9 -8.97 10.24 5.18
CA LYS A 9 -9.11 10.66 6.58
C LYS A 9 -8.45 9.67 7.55
N HIS A 10 -8.66 8.38 7.36
CA HIS A 10 -8.07 7.36 8.24
C HIS A 10 -6.55 7.32 8.11
N LEU A 11 -6.02 7.45 6.89
CA LEU A 11 -4.59 7.53 6.64
C LEU A 11 -3.99 8.80 7.26
N ALA A 12 -4.64 9.95 7.09
CA ALA A 12 -4.17 11.18 7.71
C ALA A 12 -4.09 11.07 9.24
N SER A 13 -5.10 10.44 9.86
CA SER A 13 -5.11 10.20 11.31
C SER A 13 -3.98 9.28 11.77
N VAL A 14 -3.71 8.19 11.04
CA VAL A 14 -2.68 7.21 11.43
C VAL A 14 -1.27 7.73 11.16
N LEU A 15 -1.08 8.45 10.06
CA LEU A 15 0.21 9.01 9.67
C LEU A 15 0.55 10.31 10.41
N GLY A 16 -0.45 10.98 10.99
CA GLY A 16 -0.30 12.29 11.62
C GLY A 16 -0.03 13.41 10.61
N VAL A 17 -0.23 13.17 9.32
CA VAL A 17 -0.03 14.13 8.23
C VAL A 17 -1.08 13.93 7.16
N SER A 18 -1.69 15.04 6.72
CA SER A 18 -2.65 15.01 5.61
C SER A 18 -1.92 15.12 4.28
N SER A 19 -2.41 14.40 3.27
CA SER A 19 -1.99 14.62 1.89
C SER A 19 -2.41 16.01 1.43
N THR A 20 -1.56 16.66 0.64
CA THR A 20 -1.84 17.95 0.00
C THR A 20 -2.79 17.78 -1.19
N ALA A 21 -2.67 16.66 -1.90
CA ALA A 21 -3.57 16.27 -2.98
C ALA A 21 -3.65 14.74 -3.06
N VAL A 22 -4.75 14.25 -3.63
CA VAL A 22 -4.88 12.86 -4.06
C VAL A 22 -5.29 12.88 -5.52
N GLU A 23 -4.48 12.27 -6.38
CA GLU A 23 -4.75 12.21 -7.81
C GLU A 23 -6.03 11.42 -8.09
N THR A 24 -6.67 11.75 -9.22
CA THR A 24 -7.86 11.02 -9.67
C THR A 24 -7.50 9.55 -9.86
N PRO A 25 -8.24 8.61 -9.26
CA PRO A 25 -7.87 7.22 -9.31
C PRO A 25 -8.01 6.66 -10.73
N THR A 26 -7.08 5.81 -11.12
CA THR A 26 -7.11 5.08 -12.38
C THR A 26 -7.60 3.66 -12.17
N TRP A 27 -8.33 3.11 -13.14
CA TRP A 27 -8.67 1.69 -13.22
C TRP A 27 -8.28 1.17 -14.60
N VAL A 28 -7.11 0.51 -14.68
CA VAL A 28 -6.56 -0.04 -15.92
C VAL A 28 -6.07 -1.45 -15.65
N ASP A 29 -6.41 -2.40 -16.52
CA ASP A 29 -6.02 -3.81 -16.37
C ASP A 29 -6.35 -4.40 -14.99
N HIS A 30 -7.51 -4.09 -14.41
CA HIS A 30 -7.90 -4.52 -13.05
C HIS A 30 -6.97 -4.02 -11.94
N LEU A 31 -6.20 -2.96 -12.19
CA LEU A 31 -5.39 -2.26 -11.21
C LEU A 31 -6.06 -0.92 -10.89
N TYR A 32 -6.63 -0.84 -9.68
CA TYR A 32 -7.06 0.43 -9.10
C TYR A 32 -5.86 1.12 -8.48
N SER A 33 -5.61 2.39 -8.80
CA SER A 33 -4.49 3.12 -8.21
C SER A 33 -4.78 4.60 -8.05
N CYS A 34 -4.16 5.21 -7.04
CA CYS A 34 -4.08 6.65 -6.89
C CYS A 34 -2.77 7.03 -6.19
N ARG A 35 -2.34 8.26 -6.44
CA ARG A 35 -1.20 8.87 -5.78
C ARG A 35 -1.67 9.84 -4.70
N TYR A 36 -1.02 9.74 -3.54
CA TYR A 36 -1.13 10.67 -2.42
C TYR A 36 0.10 11.57 -2.43
N ASP A 37 -0.09 12.85 -2.69
CA ASP A 37 0.95 13.84 -2.61
C ASP A 37 1.01 14.44 -1.20
N TYR A 38 2.22 14.65 -0.71
CA TYR A 38 2.53 15.32 0.54
C TYR A 38 3.51 16.46 0.24
N ALA A 39 3.73 17.36 1.20
CA ALA A 39 4.63 18.50 1.01
C ALA A 39 6.09 18.07 0.71
N ASP A 40 6.51 16.91 1.21
CA ASP A 40 7.89 16.42 1.20
C ASP A 40 8.09 15.13 0.38
N GLY A 41 7.06 14.66 -0.34
CA GLY A 41 7.13 13.47 -1.16
C GLY A 41 5.77 12.94 -1.55
N ALA A 42 5.72 11.71 -2.04
CA ALA A 42 4.46 11.06 -2.38
C ALA A 42 4.45 9.56 -2.12
N MET A 43 3.25 9.04 -1.97
CA MET A 43 2.96 7.61 -1.81
C MET A 43 1.94 7.18 -2.85
N THR A 44 2.13 6.02 -3.46
CA THR A 44 1.13 5.46 -4.38
C THR A 44 0.46 4.25 -3.74
N LEU A 45 -0.87 4.23 -3.75
CA LEU A 45 -1.65 3.07 -3.37
C LEU A 45 -2.19 2.39 -4.62
N SER A 46 -2.10 1.06 -4.64
CA SER A 46 -2.72 0.29 -5.71
C SER A 46 -3.27 -1.04 -5.22
N VAL A 47 -4.40 -1.45 -5.80
CA VAL A 47 -5.04 -2.74 -5.56
C VAL A 47 -5.23 -3.42 -6.91
N LYS A 48 -4.51 -4.51 -7.12
CA LYS A 48 -4.71 -5.40 -8.26
C LYS A 48 -5.79 -6.41 -7.91
N GLU A 49 -6.83 -6.51 -8.73
CA GLU A 49 -7.81 -7.58 -8.67
C GLU A 49 -7.45 -8.70 -9.65
N LEU A 50 -7.55 -9.94 -9.17
CA LEU A 50 -7.24 -11.17 -9.90
C LEU A 50 -8.45 -12.10 -9.87
N SER A 51 -8.48 -13.08 -10.77
CA SER A 51 -9.61 -14.00 -10.89
C SER A 51 -9.45 -15.28 -10.07
N SER A 52 -8.30 -15.50 -9.43
CA SER A 52 -8.07 -16.70 -8.61
C SER A 52 -6.93 -16.54 -7.59
N LYS A 53 -6.91 -17.46 -6.61
CA LYS A 53 -5.81 -17.59 -5.65
C LYS A 53 -4.46 -17.89 -6.32
N ALA A 54 -4.47 -18.67 -7.40
CA ALA A 54 -3.26 -19.01 -8.16
C ALA A 54 -2.68 -17.77 -8.85
N GLN A 55 -3.52 -16.99 -9.56
CA GLN A 55 -3.10 -15.73 -10.17
C GLN A 55 -2.64 -14.72 -9.12
N THR A 56 -3.33 -14.62 -7.99
CA THR A 56 -2.95 -13.74 -6.87
C THR A 56 -1.58 -14.10 -6.32
N SER A 57 -1.30 -15.39 -6.15
CA SER A 57 0.01 -15.86 -5.66
C SER A 57 1.11 -15.59 -6.68
N ALA A 58 0.88 -15.88 -7.96
CA ALA A 58 1.82 -15.60 -9.03
C ALA A 58 2.15 -14.10 -9.15
N TYR A 59 1.14 -13.23 -9.09
CA TYR A 59 1.34 -11.79 -9.11
C TYR A 59 2.11 -11.31 -7.88
N PHE A 60 1.73 -11.75 -6.68
CA PHE A 60 2.44 -11.42 -5.45
C PHE A 60 3.93 -11.84 -5.48
N ASP A 61 4.24 -13.03 -6.00
CA ASP A 61 5.62 -13.50 -6.14
C ASP A 61 6.39 -12.78 -7.26
N SER A 62 5.70 -12.35 -8.33
CA SER A 62 6.32 -11.49 -9.35
C SER A 62 6.79 -10.16 -8.75
N LEU A 63 6.01 -9.56 -7.85
CA LEU A 63 6.38 -8.31 -7.15
C LEU A 63 7.57 -8.52 -6.21
N ARG A 64 7.72 -9.71 -5.61
CA ARG A 64 8.91 -10.05 -4.81
C ARG A 64 10.17 -10.05 -5.65
N THR A 65 10.07 -10.51 -6.90
CA THR A 65 11.19 -10.54 -7.84
C THR A 65 11.50 -9.13 -8.34
N GLN A 66 10.47 -8.37 -8.71
CA GLN A 66 10.62 -7.01 -9.25
C GLN A 66 11.20 -6.01 -8.23
N PHE A 67 10.69 -6.00 -7.00
CA PHE A 67 11.08 -5.01 -5.99
C PHE A 67 12.09 -5.52 -4.97
N GLY A 68 12.43 -6.82 -5.05
CA GLY A 68 13.18 -7.54 -4.04
C GLY A 68 12.41 -7.70 -2.73
N LYS A 69 12.56 -8.83 -2.04
CA LYS A 69 11.99 -9.04 -0.71
C LYS A 69 13.04 -8.82 0.36
N LYS A 70 12.81 -7.84 1.24
CA LYS A 70 13.67 -7.59 2.41
C LYS A 70 13.26 -8.43 3.62
N ARG A 71 11.97 -8.45 3.96
CA ARG A 71 11.45 -9.22 5.10
C ARG A 71 9.96 -9.55 4.96
N PRO A 72 9.49 -10.71 5.43
CA PRO A 72 8.06 -10.95 5.60
C PRO A 72 7.46 -10.02 6.67
N VAL A 73 6.15 -9.75 6.56
CA VAL A 73 5.35 -9.09 7.60
C VAL A 73 4.32 -10.09 8.09
N VAL A 74 4.48 -10.55 9.33
CA VAL A 74 3.59 -11.56 9.95
C VAL A 74 2.30 -10.90 10.41
N GLY A 75 1.17 -11.57 10.21
CA GLY A 75 -0.14 -11.10 10.67
C GLY A 75 -0.81 -10.05 9.78
N LEU A 76 -0.21 -9.69 8.64
CA LEU A 76 -0.78 -8.73 7.69
C LEU A 76 -1.35 -9.45 6.45
N GLY A 77 -2.67 -9.44 6.32
CA GLY A 77 -3.38 -10.15 5.24
C GLY A 77 -3.14 -11.66 5.27
N GLN A 78 -3.20 -12.30 4.09
CA GLN A 78 -2.85 -13.72 3.90
C GLN A 78 -1.37 -13.91 3.50
N GLY A 79 -0.60 -12.84 3.55
CA GLY A 79 0.82 -12.81 3.22
C GLY A 79 1.25 -11.40 2.84
N ALA A 80 2.34 -10.93 3.45
CA ALA A 80 2.89 -9.62 3.17
C ALA A 80 4.42 -9.62 3.24
N PHE A 81 5.04 -8.69 2.53
CA PHE A 81 6.48 -8.43 2.64
C PHE A 81 6.81 -6.96 2.43
N VAL A 82 7.92 -6.55 3.03
CA VAL A 82 8.56 -5.27 2.76
C VAL A 82 9.56 -5.44 1.63
N THR A 83 9.53 -4.52 0.68
CA THR A 83 10.45 -4.47 -0.45
C THR A 83 11.80 -3.85 -0.06
N THR A 84 12.77 -3.86 -0.96
CA THR A 84 14.07 -3.21 -0.73
C THR A 84 13.97 -1.68 -0.61
N ASN A 85 13.05 -1.05 -1.36
CA ASN A 85 12.83 0.40 -1.34
C ASN A 85 11.97 0.90 -0.16
N GLY A 86 11.51 0.00 0.72
CA GLY A 86 10.71 0.33 1.90
C GLY A 86 9.20 0.30 1.69
N SER A 87 8.73 -0.11 0.52
CA SER A 87 7.30 -0.34 0.22
C SER A 87 6.79 -1.64 0.84
N VAL A 88 5.47 -1.82 0.86
CA VAL A 88 4.83 -3.06 1.34
C VAL A 88 3.89 -3.61 0.29
N VAL A 89 3.97 -4.93 0.09
CA VAL A 89 3.02 -5.69 -0.72
C VAL A 89 2.26 -6.63 0.20
N VAL A 90 0.93 -6.66 0.06
CA VAL A 90 0.05 -7.57 0.80
C VAL A 90 -0.88 -8.29 -0.15
N ARG A 91 -1.05 -9.60 0.01
CA ARG A 91 -2.12 -10.35 -0.65
C ARG A 91 -3.22 -10.67 0.35
N LYS A 92 -4.47 -10.57 -0.11
CA LYS A 92 -5.67 -11.00 0.61
C LYS A 92 -6.77 -11.30 -0.38
N ASP A 93 -7.42 -12.45 -0.21
CA ASP A 93 -8.49 -12.94 -1.09
C ASP A 93 -7.96 -13.06 -2.54
N TYR A 94 -8.66 -12.50 -3.52
CA TYR A 94 -8.19 -12.43 -4.92
C TYR A 94 -7.59 -11.07 -5.29
N LYS A 95 -6.95 -10.41 -4.33
CA LYS A 95 -6.42 -9.06 -4.52
C LYS A 95 -5.02 -8.92 -3.93
N VAL A 96 -4.24 -8.01 -4.53
CA VAL A 96 -2.91 -7.63 -4.03
C VAL A 96 -2.86 -6.11 -3.86
N LEU A 97 -2.60 -5.68 -2.63
CA LEU A 97 -2.33 -4.29 -2.27
C LEU A 97 -0.82 -4.03 -2.38
N LEU A 98 -0.45 -2.96 -3.10
CA LEU A 98 0.89 -2.38 -3.04
C LEU A 98 0.78 -0.97 -2.44
N VAL A 99 1.52 -0.76 -1.36
CA VAL A 99 1.75 0.54 -0.73
C VAL A 99 3.17 0.97 -1.10
N ASP A 100 3.28 1.77 -2.16
CA ASP A 100 4.57 2.28 -2.65
C ASP A 100 4.94 3.59 -1.93
N THR A 101 5.96 3.50 -1.07
CA THR A 101 6.49 4.63 -0.30
C THR A 101 7.87 5.07 -0.79
N SER A 102 8.32 4.59 -1.96
CA SER A 102 9.64 4.92 -2.50
C SER A 102 9.81 6.42 -2.79
N GLY A 103 8.72 7.11 -3.11
CA GLY A 103 8.66 8.56 -3.31
C GLY A 103 8.55 9.41 -2.04
N LEU A 104 8.46 8.79 -0.86
CA LEU A 104 8.49 9.52 0.43
C LEU A 104 9.94 9.79 0.85
N PRO A 105 10.20 10.76 1.74
CA PRO A 105 11.51 10.91 2.37
C PRO A 105 11.88 9.67 3.21
N ALA A 106 13.17 9.53 3.57
CA ALA A 106 13.64 8.40 4.38
C ALA A 106 12.97 8.34 5.76
N ARG A 107 12.54 9.50 6.26
CA ARG A 107 11.79 9.73 7.50
C ARG A 107 10.59 10.59 7.15
N PHE A 108 9.40 10.14 7.51
CA PHE A 108 8.15 10.74 7.07
C PHE A 108 7.19 11.00 8.25
N GLY A 109 6.47 12.12 8.16
CA GLY A 109 5.47 12.54 9.13
C GLY A 109 6.05 12.97 10.49
N PRO A 110 5.19 13.42 11.41
CA PRO A 110 5.59 13.92 12.73
C PRO A 110 6.26 12.86 13.60
N PHE A 111 5.99 11.57 13.35
CA PHE A 111 6.60 10.47 14.08
C PHE A 111 7.98 10.05 13.56
N SER A 112 8.49 10.69 12.49
CA SER A 112 9.77 10.34 11.85
C SER A 112 9.85 8.84 11.50
N ALA A 113 8.73 8.28 11.04
CA ALA A 113 8.64 6.89 10.66
C ALA A 113 9.48 6.64 9.41
N ASN A 114 10.19 5.50 9.34
CA ASN A 114 10.83 5.12 8.09
C ASN A 114 9.79 4.61 7.08
N ARG A 115 10.14 4.65 5.79
CA ARG A 115 9.27 4.22 4.67
C ARG A 115 8.57 2.87 4.90
N ALA A 116 9.29 1.89 5.47
CA ALA A 116 8.75 0.56 5.74
C ALA A 116 7.73 0.54 6.88
N LYS A 117 7.93 1.35 7.93
CA LYS A 117 6.96 1.51 9.01
C LYS A 117 5.70 2.21 8.47
N THR A 118 5.88 3.31 7.74
CA THR A 118 4.79 4.04 7.07
C THR A 118 3.98 3.11 6.18
N ALA A 119 4.63 2.33 5.30
CA ALA A 119 3.95 1.41 4.39
C ALA A 119 3.18 0.30 5.13
N ILE A 120 3.71 -0.20 6.26
CA ILE A 120 3.01 -1.19 7.09
C ILE A 120 1.78 -0.57 7.75
N ASP A 121 1.90 0.61 8.35
CA ASP A 121 0.79 1.29 9.03
C ASP A 121 -0.36 1.54 8.05
N VAL A 122 -0.04 2.04 6.86
CA VAL A 122 -1.01 2.21 5.76
C VAL A 122 -1.64 0.89 5.35
N GLY A 123 -0.85 -0.17 5.20
CA GLY A 123 -1.35 -1.50 4.88
C GLY A 123 -2.32 -2.04 5.95
N VAL A 124 -2.03 -1.83 7.23
CA VAL A 124 -2.90 -2.20 8.36
C VAL A 124 -4.19 -1.40 8.30
N THR A 125 -4.12 -0.08 8.11
CA THR A 125 -5.31 0.78 8.01
C THR A 125 -6.21 0.36 6.86
N VAL A 126 -5.65 0.15 5.67
CA VAL A 126 -6.41 -0.29 4.49
C VAL A 126 -7.07 -1.65 4.74
N LEU A 127 -6.35 -2.60 5.33
CA LEU A 127 -6.89 -3.93 5.61
C LEU A 127 -7.92 -3.93 6.74
N GLY A 128 -7.82 -3.02 7.71
CA GLY A 128 -8.83 -2.83 8.74
C GLY A 128 -10.17 -2.36 8.16
N CYS A 129 -10.13 -1.52 7.12
CA CYS A 129 -11.32 -1.11 6.37
C CYS A 129 -11.77 -2.13 5.31
N TRP A 130 -10.98 -3.17 5.06
CA TRP A 130 -11.28 -4.15 4.03
C TRP A 130 -12.19 -5.25 4.59
N THR A 131 -13.49 -5.01 4.51
CA THR A 131 -14.51 -6.06 4.68
C THR A 131 -14.41 -7.03 3.51
N GLY A 132 -14.19 -8.32 3.79
CA GLY A 132 -14.00 -9.36 2.77
C GLY A 132 -15.15 -9.43 1.74
N ALA A 133 -14.85 -10.02 0.59
CA ALA A 133 -15.86 -10.52 -0.34
C ALA A 133 -16.33 -11.90 0.10
#